data_AF-A0A177NM13-F1
#
_entry.id   AF-A0A177NM13-F1
#
_cell.length_a   1.000
_cell.length_b   1.000
_cell.length_c   1.000
_cell.angle_alpha   90.00
_cell.angle_beta   90.00
_cell.angle_gamma   90.00
#
_symmetry.space_group_name_H-M   'P 1'
#
loop_
_entity.id
_entity.type
_entity.pdbx_description
1 polymer ?
#
loop_
_entity_poly.entity_id
_entity_poly.type
_entity_poly.pdbx_seq_one_letter_code
_entity_poly.pdbx_strand_id
1 'polypeptide(L)' 'MLSEIERENVTKAAQCAALLVSDIKAVAASSNPFLAELGLDALKMASELDQRLKRLEAISNVE' A
#
# COMPACT_ATOMS: atom_id res chain seq x y z
N MET A 1 6.94 19.94 7.29
CA MET A 1 7.10 18.94 8.36
C MET A 1 5.71 18.49 8.77
N LEU A 2 5.46 17.18 8.90
CA LEU A 2 4.14 16.67 9.33
C LEU A 2 3.93 16.90 10.83
N SER A 3 2.71 17.27 11.22
CA SER A 3 2.25 17.19 12.60
C SER A 3 2.30 15.76 13.13
N GLU A 4 2.25 15.60 14.45
CA GLU A 4 2.24 14.28 15.10
C GLU A 4 1.08 13.40 14.61
N ILE A 5 -0.12 13.99 14.49
CA ILE A 5 -1.31 13.29 14.00
C ILE A 5 -1.15 12.87 12.54
N GLU A 6 -0.61 13.74 11.68
CA GLU A 6 -0.38 13.40 10.27
C GLU A 6 0.64 12.27 10.13
N ARG A 7 1.68 12.25 10.95
CA ARG A 7 2.70 11.20 10.97
C ARG A 7 2.12 9.86 11.40
N GLU A 8 1.33 9.84 12.47
CA GLU A 8 0.64 8.63 12.91
C GLU A 8 -0.30 8.10 11.83
N ASN A 9 -1.05 8.99 11.17
CA ASN A 9 -1.94 8.62 10.06
C ASN A 9 -1.17 8.03 8.87
N VAL A 10 -0.01 8.61 8.51
CA VAL A 10 0.85 8.08 7.44
C VAL A 10 1.40 6.70 7.78
N THR A 11 1.88 6.48 9.00
CA THR A 11 2.37 5.17 9.45
C THR A 11 1.25 4.12 9.43
N LYS A 12 0.07 4.43 9.96
CA LYS A 12 -1.09 3.52 9.89
C LYS A 12 -1.48 3.20 8.45
N ALA A 13 -1.55 4.22 7.60
CA ALA A 13 -1.87 4.04 6.19
C ALA A 13 -0.82 3.18 5.47
N ALA A 14 0.48 3.38 5.73
CA ALA A 14 1.56 2.58 5.15
C ALA A 14 1.44 1.11 5.54
N GLN A 15 1.17 0.82 6.82
CA GLN A 15 0.94 -0.55 7.30
C GLN A 15 -0.28 -1.20 6.63
N CYS A 16 -1.40 -0.47 6.54
CA CYS A 16 -2.60 -0.96 5.85
C CYS A 16 -2.36 -1.22 4.36
N ALA A 17 -1.63 -0.33 3.68
CA ALA A 17 -1.29 -0.51 2.27
C ALA A 17 -0.41 -1.74 2.04
N ALA A 18 0.56 -2.01 2.93
CA ALA A 18 1.39 -3.20 2.86
C ALA A 18 0.58 -4.50 3.01
N LEU A 19 -0.38 -4.53 3.95
CA LEU A 19 -1.32 -5.66 4.10
C LEU A 19 -2.20 -5.84 2.87
N LEU A 20 -2.76 -4.75 2.35
CA LEU A 20 -3.58 -4.77 1.14
C LEU A 20 -2.81 -5.33 -0.08
N VAL A 21 -1.55 -4.93 -0.26
CA VAL A 21 -0.66 -5.49 -1.30
C VAL A 21 -0.51 -6.99 -1.14
N SER A 22 -0.35 -7.48 0.10
CA SER A 22 -0.24 -8.92 0.37
C SER A 22 -1.53 -9.66 0.01
N ASP A 23 -2.68 -9.15 0.42
CA ASP A 23 -3.97 -9.79 0.16
C ASP A 23 -4.30 -9.83 -1.34
N ILE A 24 -4.04 -8.73 -2.06
CA ILE A 24 -4.33 -8.66 -3.50
C ILE A 24 -3.41 -9.58 -4.31
N LYS A 25 -2.17 -9.87 -3.86
CA LYS A 25 -1.32 -10.87 -4.54
C LYS A 25 -2.01 -12.23 -4.64
N ALA A 26 -2.76 -12.64 -3.62
CA ALA A 26 -3.51 -13.90 -3.67
C ALA A 26 -4.64 -13.85 -4.72
N VAL A 27 -5.29 -12.69 -4.88
CA VAL A 27 -6.32 -12.46 -5.91
C VAL A 27 -5.70 -12.47 -7.32
N ALA A 28 -4.57 -11.79 -7.50
CA ALA A 28 -3.84 -11.74 -8.76
C ALA A 28 -3.29 -13.12 -9.18
N ALA A 29 -3.02 -14.01 -8.22
CA ALA A 29 -2.59 -15.39 -8.45
C ALA A 29 -3.75 -16.38 -8.67
N SER A 30 -5.00 -15.90 -8.76
CA SER A 30 -6.17 -16.76 -8.93
C SER A 30 -6.13 -17.51 -10.28
N SER A 31 -6.64 -18.74 -10.29
CA SER A 31 -6.85 -19.51 -11.51
C SER A 31 -8.04 -19.02 -12.34
N ASN A 32 -8.91 -18.19 -11.76
CA ASN A 32 -9.99 -17.53 -12.49
C ASN A 32 -9.42 -16.32 -13.24
N PRO A 33 -9.52 -16.27 -14.59
CA PRO A 33 -8.91 -15.19 -15.37
C PRO A 33 -9.40 -13.79 -15.02
N PHE A 34 -10.69 -13.62 -14.70
CA PHE A 34 -11.26 -12.33 -14.33
C PHE A 34 -10.78 -11.85 -12.96
N LEU A 35 -10.61 -12.79 -12.01
CA LEU A 35 -10.05 -12.46 -10.70
C LEU A 35 -8.57 -12.12 -10.81
N ALA A 36 -7.82 -12.86 -11.63
CA ALA A 36 -6.40 -12.58 -11.86
C ALA A 36 -6.19 -11.19 -12.48
N GLU A 37 -6.95 -10.86 -13.53
CA GLU A 37 -6.90 -9.55 -14.19
C GLU A 37 -7.24 -8.41 -13.21
N LEU A 38 -8.37 -8.51 -12.51
CA LEU A 38 -8.75 -7.54 -11.48
C LEU A 38 -7.68 -7.41 -10.39
N GLY A 39 -7.13 -8.54 -9.95
CA GLY A 39 -6.07 -8.60 -8.95
C GLY A 39 -4.80 -7.89 -9.41
N LEU A 40 -4.39 -8.04 -10.66
CA LEU A 40 -3.21 -7.37 -11.21
C LEU A 40 -3.38 -5.84 -11.25
N ASP A 41 -4.54 -5.36 -11.70
CA ASP A 41 -4.83 -3.93 -11.73
C ASP A 41 -4.88 -3.33 -10.32
N ALA A 42 -5.56 -4.01 -9.40
CA ALA A 42 -5.62 -3.60 -8.01
C ALA A 42 -4.23 -3.65 -7.33
N LEU A 43 -3.42 -4.66 -7.65
CA LEU A 43 -2.07 -4.83 -7.09
C LEU A 43 -1.16 -3.69 -7.51
N LYS A 44 -1.26 -3.22 -8.75
CA LYS A 44 -0.50 -2.07 -9.24
C LYS A 44 -0.83 -0.81 -8.44
N MET A 45 -2.12 -0.51 -8.28
CA MET A 45 -2.57 0.66 -7.50
C MET A 45 -2.15 0.58 -6.04
N ALA A 46 -2.33 -0.59 -5.40
CA ALA A 46 -1.95 -0.80 -4.01
C ALA A 46 -0.43 -0.70 -3.79
N SER A 47 0.36 -1.24 -4.72
CA SER A 47 1.84 -1.18 -4.65
C SER A 47 2.36 0.25 -4.81
N GLU A 48 1.75 1.03 -5.70
CA GLU A 48 2.11 2.44 -5.88
C GLU A 48 1.75 3.28 -4.64
N LEU A 49 0.59 3.01 -4.02
CA LEU A 49 0.19 3.65 -2.77
C LEU A 49 1.15 3.31 -1.62
N ASP A 50 1.48 2.03 -1.44
CA ASP A 50 2.44 1.54 -0.42
C ASP A 50 3.80 2.24 -0.58
N GLN A 51 4.34 2.32 -1.80
CA GLN A 51 5.60 3.01 -2.07
C GLN A 51 5.54 4.50 -1.73
N ARG A 52 4.45 5.19 -2.09
CA ARG A 52 4.28 6.63 -1.79
C ARG A 52 4.17 6.88 -0.29
N LEU A 53 3.43 6.05 0.43
CA LEU A 53 3.28 6.17 1.88
C LEU A 53 4.58 5.87 2.63
N LYS A 54 5.32 4.83 2.24
CA LYS A 54 6.66 4.53 2.80
C LYS A 54 7.65 5.66 2.57
N ARG A 55 7.60 6.31 1.41
CA ARG A 55 8.43 7.51 1.14
C ARG A 55 8.08 8.65 2.07
N LEU A 56 6.78 8.91 2.28
CA LEU A 56 6.33 9.95 3.20
C LEU A 56 6.72 9.62 4.65
N GLU A 57 6.55 8.38 5.08
CA GLU A 57 6.96 7.92 6.41
C GLU A 57 8.47 8.10 6.63
N ALA A 58 9.29 7.66 5.66
CA ALA A 58 10.74 7.79 5.73
C ALA A 58 11.18 9.25 5.85
N ILE A 59 10.65 10.15 5.02
CA ILE A 59 11.01 11.58 5.04
C ILE A 59 10.48 12.26 6.31
N SER A 60 9.34 11.80 6.85
CA SER A 60 8.76 12.37 8.07
C SER A 60 9.57 12.02 9.30
N ASN A 61 10.16 10.82 9.35
CA ASN A 61 10.97 10.35 10.48
C ASN A 61 12.44 10.83 10.46
N VAL A 62 12.88 11.57 9.44
CA VAL A 62 14.18 12.26 9.45
C VAL A 62 14.02 13.61 10.13
N GLU A 63 14.00 13.60 11.47
CA GLU A 63 14.34 14.73 12.34
C GLU A 63 15.02 14.22 13.62
#